data_AF-A0A2S9FZM1-F1
#
_entry.id   AF-A0A2S9FZM1-F1
#
_cell.length_a   1.000
_cell.length_b   1.000
_cell.length_c   1.000
_cell.angle_alpha   90.00
_cell.angle_beta   90.00
_cell.angle_gamma   90.00
#
_symmetry.space_group_name_H-M   'P 1'
#
loop_
_entity.id
_entity.type
_entity.pdbx_description
1 polymer ?
#
loop_
_entity_poly.entity_id
_entity_poly.type
_entity_poly.pdbx_seq_one_letter_code
_entity_poly.pdbx_strand_id
1 'polypeptide(L)'
;LMLTEMDHPFSRGEKVYDVTFENVQAGLRTDYLFRLANQRGGIVLGTGDLSELALGWSTYGVGDQMSHYNVNGGVPKTLIQHLIR
;
A
#
# COMPACT_ATOMS: atom_id res chain seq x y z
N LEU A 1 -13.39 7.63 10.80
CA LEU A 1 -12.89 8.97 10.44
C LEU A 1 -12.76 9.07 8.93
N MET A 2 -11.70 8.63 8.26
CA MET A 2 -11.55 8.86 6.80
C MET A 2 -12.74 8.38 5.93
N LEU A 3 -13.15 7.10 6.03
CA LEU A 3 -14.34 6.62 5.28
C LEU A 3 -15.65 7.31 5.69
N THR A 4 -15.75 7.76 6.95
CA THR A 4 -16.90 8.50 7.47
C THR A 4 -16.94 9.92 6.92
N GLU A 5 -15.79 10.60 6.86
CA GLU A 5 -15.62 11.95 6.34
C GLU A 5 -15.85 12.02 4.82
N MET A 6 -15.57 10.92 4.12
CA MET A 6 -15.86 10.76 2.69
C MET A 6 -17.31 10.36 2.40
N ASP A 7 -18.15 10.18 3.43
CA ASP A 7 -19.50 9.61 3.34
C ASP A 7 -19.57 8.30 2.52
N HIS A 8 -18.51 7.49 2.62
CA HIS A 8 -18.42 6.23 1.92
C HIS A 8 -19.47 5.26 2.47
N PRO A 9 -20.20 4.47 1.66
CA PRO A 9 -21.30 3.61 2.12
C PRO A 9 -20.93 2.65 3.25
N PHE A 10 -19.70 2.14 3.23
CA PHE A 10 -19.15 1.31 4.30
C PHE A 10 -19.22 1.96 5.69
N SER A 11 -19.09 3.29 5.77
CA SER A 11 -19.17 4.04 7.03
C SER A 11 -20.57 4.03 7.66
N ARG A 12 -21.61 3.75 6.87
CA ARG A 12 -23.02 3.64 7.32
C ARG A 12 -23.45 2.18 7.56
N GLY A 13 -22.53 1.22 7.48
CA GLY A 13 -22.80 -0.20 7.70
C GLY A 13 -23.15 -1.00 6.43
N GLU A 14 -23.13 -0.36 5.25
CA GLU A 14 -23.33 -1.04 3.98
C GLU A 14 -22.08 -1.85 3.60
N LYS A 15 -22.23 -3.07 3.09
CA LYS A 15 -21.10 -3.95 2.73
C LYS A 15 -20.54 -3.63 1.34
N VAL A 16 -20.15 -2.38 1.11
CA VAL A 16 -19.50 -1.92 -0.14
C VAL A 16 -17.99 -1.90 0.07
N TYR A 17 -17.27 -2.65 -0.76
CA TYR A 17 -15.82 -2.83 -0.72
C TYR A 17 -15.21 -2.50 -2.08
N ASP A 18 -15.31 -1.24 -2.46
CA ASP A 18 -14.75 -0.76 -3.73
C ASP A 18 -13.28 -0.38 -3.59
N VAL A 19 -12.69 0.10 -4.69
CA VAL A 19 -11.29 0.56 -4.74
C VAL A 19 -11.02 1.68 -3.73
N THR A 20 -12.01 2.55 -3.45
CA THR A 20 -11.84 3.60 -2.44
C THR A 20 -11.72 2.99 -1.05
N PHE A 21 -12.59 2.03 -0.70
CA PHE A 21 -12.48 1.28 0.55
C PHE A 21 -11.09 0.63 0.71
N GLU A 22 -10.60 -0.04 -0.32
CA GLU A 22 -9.30 -0.72 -0.31
C GLU A 22 -8.11 0.25 -0.19
N ASN A 23 -8.11 1.33 -0.98
CA ASN A 23 -7.03 2.31 -1.01
C ASN A 23 -6.90 3.09 0.31
N VAL A 24 -8.01 3.38 1.00
CA VAL A 24 -7.98 3.99 2.33
C VAL A 24 -7.22 3.09 3.31
N GLN A 25 -7.43 1.78 3.26
CA GLN A 25 -6.72 0.85 4.13
C GLN A 25 -5.23 0.80 3.80
N ALA A 26 -4.85 0.78 2.52
CA ALA A 26 -3.45 0.80 2.11
C ALA A 26 -2.74 2.09 2.58
N GLY A 27 -3.38 3.25 2.40
CA GLY A 27 -2.84 4.54 2.84
C GLY A 27 -2.62 4.63 4.35
N LEU A 28 -3.59 4.17 5.14
CA LEU A 28 -3.48 4.19 6.61
C LEU A 28 -2.35 3.29 7.13
N ARG A 29 -2.10 2.13 6.49
CA ARG A 29 -0.97 1.27 6.85
C ARG A 29 0.36 1.96 6.59
N THR A 30 0.52 2.59 5.43
CA THR A 30 1.75 3.29 5.06
C THR A 30 2.01 4.50 5.96
N ASP A 31 1.00 5.34 6.23
CA ASP A 31 1.12 6.46 7.17
C ASP A 31 1.64 5.97 8.54
N TYR A 32 1.04 4.89 9.06
CA TYR A 32 1.45 4.32 10.33
C TYR A 32 2.90 3.81 10.31
N LEU A 33 3.31 3.10 9.25
CA LEU A 33 4.68 2.61 9.11
C LEU A 33 5.71 3.74 9.01
N PHE A 34 5.42 4.82 8.30
CA PHE A 34 6.31 5.98 8.23
C PHE A 34 6.44 6.68 9.60
N ARG A 35 5.35 6.80 10.36
CA ARG A 35 5.41 7.35 11.73
C ARG A 35 6.25 6.48 12.66
N LEU A 36 6.10 5.16 12.59
CA LEU A 36 6.92 4.22 13.36
C LEU A 36 8.39 4.27 12.94
N ALA A 37 8.67 4.35 11.64
CA ALA A 37 10.03 4.50 11.12
C ALA A 37 10.68 5.79 11.64
N ASN A 38 9.97 6.92 11.58
CA ASN A 38 10.43 8.18 12.13
C ASN A 38 10.71 8.09 13.63
N GLN A 39 9.79 7.51 14.41
CA GLN A 39 9.97 7.34 15.85
C GLN A 39 11.18 6.48 16.21
N ARG A 40 11.48 5.46 15.40
CA ARG A 40 12.55 4.49 15.64
C ARG A 40 13.85 4.82 14.93
N GLY A 41 13.92 5.93 14.19
CA GLY A 41 15.05 6.24 13.31
C GLY A 41 15.30 5.19 12.23
N GLY A 42 14.24 4.46 11.84
CA GLY A 42 14.29 3.40 10.84
C GLY A 42 13.85 3.85 9.45
N ILE A 43 13.75 2.89 8.55
CA ILE A 43 13.22 3.08 7.19
C ILE A 43 12.04 2.14 6.95
N VAL A 44 11.14 2.53 6.05
CA VAL A 44 10.06 1.68 5.54
C VAL A 44 10.57 0.95 4.30
N LEU A 45 10.59 -0.38 4.36
CA LEU A 45 10.89 -1.24 3.22
C LEU A 45 9.62 -1.47 2.40
N GLY A 46 9.69 -1.09 1.12
CA GLY A 46 8.63 -1.36 0.14
C GLY A 46 8.68 -2.79 -0.34
N THR A 47 7.50 -3.33 -0.62
CA THR A 47 7.33 -4.73 -1.05
C THR A 47 6.82 -4.87 -2.49
N GLY A 48 6.34 -3.77 -3.08
CA GLY A 48 5.76 -3.76 -4.42
C GLY A 48 6.77 -4.12 -5.51
N ASP A 49 6.37 -4.96 -6.45
CA ASP A 49 7.24 -5.49 -7.49
C ASP A 49 7.14 -4.75 -8.83
N LEU A 50 8.05 -5.04 -9.77
CA LEU A 50 8.09 -4.36 -11.06
C LEU A 50 6.77 -4.47 -11.84
N SER A 51 6.07 -5.61 -11.74
CA SER A 51 4.82 -5.83 -12.45
C SER A 51 3.69 -4.98 -11.88
N GLU A 52 3.64 -4.85 -10.55
CA GLU A 52 2.67 -3.99 -9.85
C GLU A 52 2.92 -2.51 -10.17
N LEU A 53 4.18 -2.06 -10.12
CA LEU A 53 4.55 -0.68 -10.43
C LEU A 53 4.29 -0.32 -11.89
N ALA A 54 4.64 -1.20 -12.84
CA ALA A 54 4.50 -0.93 -14.27
C ALA A 54 3.03 -0.79 -14.71
N LEU A 55 2.10 -1.48 -14.03
CA LEU A 55 0.67 -1.46 -14.35
C LEU A 55 -0.12 -0.48 -13.48
N GLY A 56 0.52 0.17 -12.50
CA GLY A 56 -0.19 0.94 -11.48
C GLY A 56 -1.08 0.07 -10.59
N TRP A 57 -0.76 -1.23 -10.46
CA TRP A 57 -1.48 -2.17 -9.59
C TRP A 57 -1.01 -2.04 -8.14
N SER A 58 -1.19 -0.83 -7.60
CA SER A 58 -0.85 -0.44 -6.23
C SER A 58 -1.66 0.80 -5.86
N THR A 59 -1.82 1.07 -4.57
CA THR A 59 -2.29 2.38 -4.10
C THR A 59 -1.15 3.39 -4.26
N TYR A 60 -1.05 3.93 -5.47
CA TYR A 60 0.08 4.75 -5.89
C TYR A 60 0.17 6.08 -5.14
N GLY A 61 1.39 6.46 -4.71
CA GLY A 61 1.68 7.77 -4.14
C GLY A 61 1.17 8.01 -2.72
N VAL A 62 0.40 7.11 -2.11
CA VAL A 62 -0.08 7.25 -0.72
C VAL A 62 -0.15 5.92 0.05
N GLY A 63 -0.08 4.77 -0.60
CA GLY A 63 -0.23 3.47 0.04
C GLY A 63 0.99 2.56 -0.13
N ASP A 64 0.75 1.33 -0.53
CA ASP A 64 1.73 0.23 -0.61
C ASP A 64 2.88 0.46 -1.60
N GLN A 65 2.71 1.37 -2.57
CA GLN A 65 3.79 1.81 -3.45
C GLN A 65 4.86 2.64 -2.71
N MET A 66 4.47 3.43 -1.72
CA MET A 66 5.35 4.39 -1.07
C MET A 66 6.24 3.70 -0.01
N SER A 67 7.54 3.94 -0.11
CA SER A 67 8.54 3.43 0.83
C SER A 67 9.82 4.25 0.76
N HIS A 68 10.69 4.11 1.77
CA HIS A 68 12.04 4.71 1.70
C HIS A 68 12.94 3.93 0.76
N TYR A 69 12.77 2.61 0.72
CA TYR A 69 13.53 1.72 -0.14
C TYR A 69 12.65 0.55 -0.60
N ASN A 70 12.41 0.46 -1.90
CA ASN A 70 11.65 -0.65 -2.48
C ASN A 70 12.60 -1.74 -3.00
N VAL A 71 12.70 -2.83 -2.24
CA VAL A 71 13.62 -3.95 -2.53
C VAL A 71 13.26 -4.65 -3.85
N ASN A 72 11.97 -4.75 -4.15
CA ASN A 72 11.45 -5.53 -5.27
C ASN A 72 11.16 -4.70 -6.51
N GLY A 73 11.39 -3.38 -6.48
CA GLY A 73 10.93 -2.47 -7.54
C GLY A 73 11.47 -2.78 -8.95
N GLY A 74 12.60 -3.50 -9.05
CA GLY A 74 13.18 -3.97 -10.32
C GLY A 74 12.92 -5.44 -10.65
N VAL A 75 12.17 -6.16 -9.80
CA VAL A 75 11.97 -7.61 -9.90
C VAL A 75 10.55 -7.88 -10.40
N PRO A 76 10.32 -8.48 -11.59
CA PRO A 76 8.98 -8.82 -12.04
C PRO A 76 8.37 -9.96 -11.22
N LYS A 77 7.03 -10.03 -11.16
CA LYS A 77 6.28 -11.03 -10.38
C LYS A 77 6.75 -12.47 -10.63
N THR A 78 7.04 -12.78 -11.89
CA THR A 78 7.50 -14.10 -12.32
C THR A 78 8.88 -14.45 -11.75
N LEU A 79 9.79 -13.48 -11.66
CA LEU A 79 11.11 -13.70 -11.07
C LEU A 79 11.02 -13.85 -9.54
N ILE A 80 10.14 -13.09 -8.86
CA ILE A 80 9.89 -13.28 -7.42
C ILE A 80 9.51 -14.72 -7.13
N GLN A 81 8.61 -15.30 -7.92
CA GLN A 81 8.20 -16.70 -7.77
C GLN A 81 9.35 -17.70 -7.95
N HIS A 82 10.40 -17.36 -8.69
CA HIS A 82 11.61 -18.19 -8.83
C HIS A 82 12.62 -17.99 -7.70
N LEU A 83 12.68 -16.78 -7.11
CA LEU A 83 13.60 -16.47 -6.01
C LEU A 83 13.16 -17.08 -4.68
N ILE A 84 11.84 -17.23 -4.46
CA ILE A 84 11.27 -17.73 -3.21
C ILE A 84 11.01 -19.25 -3.19
N ARG A 85 11.26 -19.95 -4.31
CA ARG A 85 11.13 -21.40 -4.43
C ARG A 85 12.47 -22.08 -4.19
#